data_AF-A0A956BVP4-F1
#
_entry.id   AF-A0A956BVP4-F1
#
_cell.length_a   1.000
_cell.length_b   1.000
_cell.length_c   1.000
_cell.angle_alpha   90.00
_cell.angle_beta   90.00
_cell.angle_gamma   90.00
#
_symmetry.space_group_name_H-M   'P 1'
#
loop_
_entity.id
_entity.type
_entity.pdbx_description
1 polymer ?
#
loop_
_entity_poly.entity_id
_entity_poly.type
_entity_poly.pdbx_seq_one_letter_code
_entity_poly.pdbx_strand_id
1 'polypeptide(L)'
;MNRSTLENILDRASGVTRATKNGSEFEVEEGHRVTFYLGRPGQAMEISDVQRCQLHDDFVELASGESETVTFVEYDAIHALAAKPPKGDAKRRAGFA
;
A
#
# COMPACT_ATOMS: atom_id res chain seq x y z
N MET A 1 -12.91 5.40 0.32
CA MET A 1 -12.41 6.76 0.69
C MET A 1 -12.45 7.72 -0.51
N ASN A 2 -11.87 8.93 -0.45
CA ASN A 2 -11.67 9.80 -1.62
C ASN A 2 -10.16 9.98 -1.95
N ARG A 3 -9.84 10.49 -3.16
CA ARG A 3 -8.46 10.66 -3.65
C ARG A 3 -7.55 11.41 -2.67
N SER A 4 -7.96 12.59 -2.24
CA SER A 4 -7.16 13.43 -1.33
C SER A 4 -6.89 12.74 0.00
N THR A 5 -7.81 11.90 0.47
CA THR A 5 -7.62 11.11 1.69
C THR A 5 -6.56 10.03 1.46
N LEU A 6 -6.64 9.31 0.33
CA LEU A 6 -5.64 8.27 0.01
C LEU A 6 -4.25 8.87 -0.14
N GLU A 7 -4.14 9.97 -0.88
CA GLU A 7 -2.89 10.70 -1.08
C GLU A 7 -2.25 11.09 0.28
N ASN A 8 -3.04 11.66 1.17
CA ASN A 8 -2.63 12.02 2.54
C ASN A 8 -2.21 10.82 3.40
N ILE A 9 -2.75 9.63 3.15
CA ILE A 9 -2.37 8.40 3.84
C ILE A 9 -1.03 7.91 3.29
N LEU A 10 -0.88 7.87 1.96
CA LEU A 10 0.35 7.44 1.29
C LEU A 10 1.55 8.33 1.67
N ASP A 11 1.35 9.66 1.73
CA ASP A 11 2.38 10.61 2.17
C ASP A 11 2.85 10.38 3.62
N ARG A 12 2.05 9.71 4.45
CA ARG A 12 2.36 9.41 5.86
C ARG A 12 2.78 7.96 6.08
N ALA A 13 2.61 7.10 5.09
CA ALA A 13 2.87 5.68 5.22
C ALA A 13 4.38 5.40 5.22
N SER A 14 4.85 4.60 6.19
CA SER A 14 6.27 4.24 6.28
C SER A 14 6.71 3.46 5.04
N GLY A 15 7.83 3.87 4.46
CA GLY A 15 8.39 3.22 3.27
C GLY A 15 7.57 3.41 2.00
N VAL A 16 6.73 4.44 1.95
CA VAL A 16 6.04 4.87 0.73
C VAL A 16 6.53 6.26 0.38
N THR A 17 6.98 6.43 -0.86
CA THR A 17 7.54 7.71 -1.34
C THR A 17 6.89 8.10 -2.65
N ARG A 18 6.87 9.41 -2.95
CA ARG A 18 6.45 9.88 -4.28
C ARG A 18 7.59 9.72 -5.28
N ALA A 19 7.30 9.18 -6.46
CA ALA A 19 8.30 9.05 -7.52
C ALA A 19 8.76 10.43 -8.03
N THR A 20 7.88 11.44 -8.00
CA THR A 20 8.22 12.82 -8.35
C THR A 20 7.64 13.82 -7.35
N LYS A 21 8.30 14.97 -7.19
CA LYS A 21 7.85 16.04 -6.30
C LYS A 21 6.49 16.57 -6.78
N ASN A 22 5.45 16.41 -5.96
CA ASN A 22 4.05 16.70 -6.28
C ASN A 22 3.42 15.80 -7.36
N GLY A 23 4.03 14.67 -7.69
CA GLY A 23 3.47 13.69 -8.60
C GLY A 23 2.39 12.83 -7.96
N SER A 24 1.58 12.17 -8.78
CA SER A 24 0.53 11.25 -8.35
C SER A 24 0.97 9.79 -8.27
N GLU A 25 2.25 9.53 -8.50
CA GLU A 25 2.87 8.20 -8.44
C GLU A 25 3.57 8.00 -7.10
N PHE A 26 3.32 6.85 -6.49
CA PHE A 26 3.92 6.41 -5.24
C PHE A 26 4.60 5.06 -5.42
N GLU A 27 5.77 4.91 -4.82
CA GLU A 27 6.56 3.69 -4.83
C GLU A 27 6.80 3.22 -3.40
N VAL A 28 6.81 1.90 -3.23
CA VAL A 28 7.10 1.25 -1.96
C VAL A 28 8.58 0.90 -1.91
N GLU A 29 9.26 1.37 -0.88
CA GLU A 29 10.68 1.13 -0.66
C GLU A 29 10.97 -0.37 -0.49
N GLU A 30 12.18 -0.78 -0.85
CA GLU A 30 12.60 -2.18 -0.76
C GLU A 30 12.40 -2.76 0.66
N GLY A 31 11.87 -3.97 0.71
CA GLY A 31 11.60 -4.70 1.95
C GLY A 31 10.32 -4.27 2.67
N HIS A 32 9.80 -3.06 2.45
CA HIS A 32 8.50 -2.66 2.97
C HIS A 32 7.39 -3.45 2.29
N ARG A 33 6.25 -3.58 2.98
CA ARG A 33 5.07 -4.26 2.45
C ARG A 33 3.85 -3.39 2.63
N VAL A 34 3.18 -3.10 1.52
CA VAL A 34 1.92 -2.37 1.50
C VAL A 34 0.80 -3.30 1.06
N THR A 35 -0.28 -3.30 1.84
CA THR A 35 -1.51 -4.05 1.56
C THR A 35 -2.69 -3.10 1.53
N PHE A 36 -3.50 -3.17 0.47
CA PHE A 36 -4.76 -2.47 0.35
C PHE A 36 -5.92 -3.39 0.71
N TYR A 37 -6.86 -2.87 1.50
CA TYR A 37 -8.08 -3.57 1.89
C TYR A 37 -9.27 -2.94 1.16
N LEU A 38 -9.90 -3.72 0.28
CA LEU A 38 -10.99 -3.30 -0.58
C LEU A 38 -12.32 -3.84 -0.10
N GLY A 39 -13.39 -3.06 -0.24
CA GLY A 39 -14.75 -3.44 0.12
C GLY A 39 -15.12 -3.08 1.56
N ARG A 40 -15.89 -3.93 2.23
CA ARG A 40 -16.40 -3.68 3.58
C ARG A 40 -15.64 -4.49 4.62
N PRO A 41 -15.48 -3.98 5.87
CA PRO A 41 -14.98 -4.77 6.99
C PRO A 41 -15.70 -6.13 7.08
N GLY A 42 -14.94 -7.22 7.13
CA GLY A 42 -15.45 -8.59 7.20
C GLY A 42 -15.72 -9.28 5.85
N GLN A 43 -15.66 -8.57 4.73
CA GLN A 43 -15.74 -9.11 3.36
C GLN A 43 -14.70 -8.43 2.45
N ALA A 44 -13.54 -8.11 3.01
CA ALA A 44 -12.55 -7.34 2.28
C ALA A 44 -11.71 -8.23 1.36
N MET A 45 -11.51 -7.78 0.12
CA MET A 45 -10.46 -8.31 -0.74
C MET A 45 -9.14 -7.62 -0.39
N GLU A 46 -8.06 -8.38 -0.33
CA GLU A 46 -6.73 -7.85 -0.04
C GLU A 46 -5.88 -7.84 -1.31
N ILE A 47 -5.26 -6.69 -1.60
CA ILE A 47 -4.18 -6.59 -2.59
C ILE A 47 -2.89 -6.39 -1.80
N SER A 48 -2.11 -7.45 -1.70
CA SER A 48 -0.84 -7.47 -0.97
C SER A 48 0.35 -7.22 -1.88
N ASP A 49 1.48 -6.87 -1.26
CA ASP A 49 2.78 -6.67 -1.91
C ASP A 49 2.69 -5.68 -3.08
N VAL A 50 1.92 -4.62 -2.86
CA VAL A 50 1.85 -3.47 -3.76
C VAL A 50 3.21 -2.78 -3.75
N GLN A 51 3.78 -2.62 -4.93
CA GLN A 51 5.07 -1.93 -5.13
C GLN A 51 4.89 -0.52 -5.66
N ARG A 52 3.78 -0.26 -6.35
CA ARG A 52 3.52 1.03 -6.99
C ARG A 52 2.03 1.37 -6.96
N CYS A 53 1.73 2.63 -6.68
CA CYS A 53 0.38 3.18 -6.74
C CYS A 53 0.37 4.43 -7.62
N GLN A 54 -0.51 4.49 -8.61
CA GLN A 54 -0.72 5.68 -9.44
C GLN A 54 -2.13 6.23 -9.20
N LEU A 55 -2.20 7.47 -8.68
CA LEU A 55 -3.47 8.15 -8.44
C LEU A 55 -3.97 8.84 -9.70
N HIS A 56 -5.12 8.41 -10.23
CA HIS A 56 -5.86 9.12 -11.27
C HIS A 56 -6.98 9.95 -10.64
N ASP A 57 -7.73 10.69 -11.45
CA ASP A 57 -8.77 11.57 -10.91
C ASP A 57 -9.90 10.79 -10.23
N ASP A 58 -10.34 9.66 -10.82
CA ASP A 58 -11.49 8.89 -10.33
C ASP A 58 -11.13 7.52 -9.72
N PHE A 59 -9.93 7.02 -9.99
CA PHE A 59 -9.48 5.70 -9.54
C PHE A 59 -7.99 5.67 -9.20
N VAL A 60 -7.53 4.56 -8.63
CA VAL A 60 -6.11 4.26 -8.41
C VAL A 60 -5.71 2.99 -9.14
N GLU A 61 -4.51 3.00 -9.71
CA GLU A 61 -3.83 1.84 -10.25
C GLU A 61 -2.86 1.28 -9.18
N LEU A 62 -2.95 -0.02 -8.90
CA LEU A 62 -2.12 -0.73 -7.93
C LEU A 62 -1.35 -1.84 -8.64
N ALA A 63 -0.02 -1.75 -8.65
CA ALA A 63 0.84 -2.79 -9.23
C ALA A 63 1.44 -3.66 -8.11
N SER A 64 1.22 -4.97 -8.21
CA SER A 64 1.82 -5.98 -7.32
C SER A 64 3.12 -6.53 -7.94
N GLY A 65 4.15 -6.66 -7.11
CA GLY A 65 5.47 -7.11 -7.55
C GLY A 65 5.55 -8.56 -7.98
N GLU A 66 4.71 -9.43 -7.41
CA GLU A 66 4.82 -10.89 -7.63
C GLU A 66 4.15 -11.38 -8.91
N SER A 67 3.23 -10.60 -9.50
CA SER A 67 2.28 -11.13 -10.49
C SER A 67 2.20 -10.35 -11.79
N GLU A 68 3.02 -9.30 -11.97
CA GLU A 68 2.85 -8.26 -13.02
C GLU A 68 1.41 -7.72 -13.11
N THR A 69 0.58 -8.01 -12.09
CA THR A 69 -0.84 -7.71 -12.14
C THR A 69 -1.04 -6.28 -11.68
N VAL A 70 -1.72 -5.54 -12.55
CA VAL A 70 -2.16 -4.19 -12.29
C VAL A 70 -3.65 -4.24 -11.99
N THR A 71 -4.04 -3.75 -10.81
CA THR A 71 -5.44 -3.69 -10.38
C THR A 71 -5.92 -2.24 -10.36
N PHE A 72 -7.05 -1.97 -11.00
CA PHE A 72 -7.69 -0.66 -11.01
C PHE A 72 -8.84 -0.64 -10.02
N VAL A 73 -8.87 0.36 -9.14
CA VAL A 73 -9.78 0.40 -7.99
C VAL A 73 -10.38 1.79 -7.84
N GLU A 74 -11.70 1.87 -7.70
CA GLU A 74 -12.38 3.12 -7.32
C GLU A 74 -12.00 3.52 -5.90
N TYR A 75 -11.87 4.82 -5.63
CA TYR A 75 -11.45 5.29 -4.31
C TYR A 75 -12.40 4.86 -3.20
N ASP A 76 -13.71 4.82 -3.47
CA ASP A 76 -14.75 4.48 -2.50
C ASP A 76 -14.63 3.03 -2.01
N ALA A 77 -14.16 2.11 -2.86
CA ALA A 77 -13.90 0.72 -2.56
C ALA A 77 -12.72 0.54 -1.61
N ILE A 78 -11.79 1.49 -1.49
CA ILE A 78 -10.67 1.36 -0.56
C ILE A 78 -11.13 1.73 0.85
N HIS A 79 -11.05 0.73 1.73
CA HIS A 79 -11.38 0.86 3.14
C HIS A 79 -10.17 1.26 3.98
N ALA A 80 -9.02 0.62 3.76
CA ALA A 80 -7.81 0.83 4.55
C ALA A 80 -6.54 0.46 3.77
N LEU A 81 -5.41 0.90 4.30
CA LEU A 81 -4.06 0.55 3.87
C LEU A 81 -3.22 0.18 5.09
N ALA A 82 -2.45 -0.90 4.97
CA ALA A 82 -1.43 -1.26 5.95
C ALA A 82 -0.04 -1.13 5.30
N ALA A 83 0.83 -0.33 5.90
CA ALA A 83 2.24 -0.24 5.55
C ALA A 83 3.08 -0.87 6.67
N LYS A 84 3.79 -1.94 6.35
CA LYS A 84 4.65 -2.67 7.28
C LYS A 84 6.11 -2.40 6.94
N PRO A 85 6.96 -2.11 7.95
CA PRO A 85 8.40 -2.02 7.73
C PRO A 85 8.95 -3.36 7.24
N PRO A 86 10.18 -3.38 6.70
CA PRO A 86 10.85 -4.62 6.37
C PRO A 86 10.83 -5.57 7.55
N LYS A 87 10.67 -6.86 7.27
CA LYS A 87 10.94 -7.88 8.26
C LYS A 87 12.41 -7.75 8.63
N GLY A 88 12.70 -6.99 9.68
CA GLY A 88 14.00 -7.07 10.32
C GLY A 88 14.23 -8.52 10.71
N ASP A 89 15.48 -8.96 10.68
CA ASP A 89 15.88 -10.13 11.44
C ASP A 89 15.47 -9.85 12.88
N ALA A 90 14.28 -10.31 13.25
CA ALA A 90 13.89 -10.40 14.63
C ALA A 90 14.94 -11.32 15.23
N LYS A 91 15.99 -10.73 15.82
CA LYS A 91 16.90 -11.43 16.73
C LYS A 91 15.98 -12.23 17.61
N ARG A 92 15.92 -13.54 17.40
CA ARG A 92 15.19 -14.47 18.28
C ARG A 92 15.60 -14.03 19.66
N ARG A 93 14.66 -13.52 20.46
CA ARG A 93 14.95 -13.28 21.87
C ARG A 93 15.28 -14.66 22.42
N ALA A 94 16.56 -14.93 22.63
CA ALA A 94 16.98 -16.10 23.37
C ALA A 94 16.51 -15.88 24.81
N GLY A 95 15.70 -16.81 25.33
CA GLY A 95 15.15 -16.81 26.69
C GLY A 95 13.62 -16.83 26.68
N PHE A 96 12.92 -17.78 27.28
CA PHE A 96 13.29 -18.69 28.38
C PHE A 96 12.65 -20.07 28.15
N ALA A 97 13.44 -21.13 28.32
CA ALA A 97 13.00 -22.49 28.63
C ALA A 97 13.88 -22.99 29.79
#